data_AF-A0A067Z515-F1
#
_entry.id   AF-A0A067Z515-F1
#
_cell.length_a   1.000
_cell.length_b   1.000
_cell.length_c   1.000
_cell.angle_alpha   90.00
_cell.angle_beta   90.00
_cell.angle_gamma   90.00
#
_symmetry.space_group_name_H-M   'P 1'
#
loop_
_entity.id
_entity.type
_entity.pdbx_description
1 polymer ?
#
loop_
_entity_poly.entity_id
_entity_poly.type
_entity_poly.pdbx_seq_one_letter_code
_entity_poly.pdbx_strand_id
1 'polypeptide(L)'
;MTSYSDADATYTVTQTGLFGLTSDVTIKDSTGSTLYTLSGVPTGNIITGSDSVNVLASLLGGTYVSVPGSTGDINILLNALSAVNFYIGGDTTVSLGVSAISGLTLNVVGGQLSFSSGLVASALQGSTINISQGGTYVSGSNLASVLTGSTINFGAGGGTLILNGGGTLIDLSGTSITNYNPAKDTIELQNTVTAISGYTISGTGSSRTVTLFGGNNNTQIATYTVTLASGATLADGTYNALSATNNPLKITYSNGNTYIGVCFLADSMIRTPSGETPIQDLRTGDEILAWNEGTPAVRKVIWTGRRQATTNPSLPDDQAGYPIRILANAIAENVPHKDMLITAEHCLFMDGRFVPARMLVNGSSIFYDRSLTSYEYFHVETREHSVIMADGMLTESYLDTGNRHTFRQDGKILAIGGQHKSWEDAAAPLEVSRAFVEPLYRQIEARALTHCQLDKSMASTGQTPQITEDPDLHLLASDGQVIYPMRQTKDRVLFMIPPGISSVRLMSRASRPCDTIGPFVDDRRALGVLVGDIVFFDSGNTTDLEAHLEHQPLDGWAGPENARCRWTTGNGLIPLGERAPLHFGVLSITILATNTYFTDTVLPEEQTARRA
;
A
#
# COMPACT_ATOMS: atom_id res chain seq x y z
N MET A 1 -42.18 -1.43 1.20
CA MET A 1 -41.07 -1.99 0.42
C MET A 1 -40.13 -0.85 0.13
N THR A 2 -38.86 -0.98 0.51
CA THR A 2 -37.84 0.04 0.34
C THR A 2 -36.62 -0.60 -0.29
N SER A 3 -36.11 0.00 -1.36
CA SER A 3 -34.94 -0.49 -2.08
C SER A 3 -33.74 0.39 -1.78
N TYR A 4 -32.61 -0.26 -1.52
CA TYR A 4 -31.30 0.31 -1.26
C TYR A 4 -30.36 -0.33 -2.28
N SER A 5 -29.86 0.45 -3.23
CA SER A 5 -28.96 -0.05 -4.27
C SER A 5 -27.56 0.50 -4.07
N ASP A 6 -26.57 -0.08 -4.73
CA ASP A 6 -25.30 0.51 -5.16
C ASP A 6 -25.04 0.20 -6.63
N ALA A 7 -23.81 0.45 -7.13
CA ALA A 7 -23.44 0.14 -8.50
C ALA A 7 -23.46 -1.38 -8.79
N ASP A 8 -23.34 -2.19 -7.74
CA ASP A 8 -23.01 -3.60 -7.84
C ASP A 8 -24.15 -4.52 -7.34
N ALA A 9 -24.99 -4.05 -6.42
CA ALA A 9 -26.07 -4.81 -5.81
C ALA A 9 -27.30 -3.96 -5.42
N THR A 10 -28.47 -4.60 -5.33
CA THR A 10 -29.71 -3.97 -4.85
C THR A 10 -30.37 -4.82 -3.78
N TYR A 11 -30.58 -4.23 -2.60
CA TYR A 11 -31.26 -4.80 -1.45
C TYR A 11 -32.66 -4.21 -1.35
N THR A 12 -33.68 -5.05 -1.51
CA THR A 12 -35.09 -4.66 -1.35
C THR A 12 -35.63 -5.23 -0.07
N VAL A 13 -35.97 -4.35 0.88
CA VAL A 13 -36.51 -4.70 2.19
C VAL A 13 -38.03 -4.51 2.19
N THR A 14 -38.76 -5.57 2.52
CA THR A 14 -40.21 -5.58 2.59
C THR A 14 -40.63 -6.00 3.99
N GLN A 15 -41.23 -5.09 4.75
CA GLN A 15 -41.69 -5.40 6.10
C GLN A 15 -42.82 -6.44 6.05
N THR A 16 -42.71 -7.49 6.87
CA THR A 16 -43.63 -8.64 6.92
C THR A 16 -44.01 -8.97 8.37
N GLY A 17 -45.19 -9.59 8.56
CA GLY A 17 -45.68 -10.02 9.89
C GLY A 17 -46.65 -9.05 10.57
N LEU A 18 -47.43 -9.58 11.52
CA LEU A 18 -48.61 -8.94 12.13
C LEU A 18 -48.33 -7.63 12.90
N PHE A 19 -47.06 -7.37 13.23
CA PHE A 19 -46.61 -6.16 13.95
C PHE A 19 -45.40 -5.47 13.30
N GLY A 20 -45.02 -5.86 12.08
CA GLY A 20 -43.85 -5.31 11.39
C GLY A 20 -42.51 -5.56 12.09
N LEU A 21 -42.43 -6.61 12.92
CA LEU A 21 -41.23 -6.99 13.66
C LEU A 21 -40.23 -7.80 12.80
N THR A 22 -40.67 -8.23 11.61
CA THR A 22 -39.87 -8.98 10.65
C THR A 22 -39.92 -8.32 9.27
N SER A 23 -38.94 -8.63 8.43
CA SER A 23 -38.85 -8.16 7.06
C SER A 23 -38.30 -9.26 6.17
N ASP A 24 -38.76 -9.31 4.93
CA ASP A 24 -38.14 -10.08 3.86
C ASP A 24 -37.14 -9.18 3.12
N VAL A 25 -35.98 -9.72 2.78
CA VAL A 25 -34.93 -9.01 2.05
C VAL A 25 -34.60 -9.77 0.78
N THR A 26 -34.69 -9.10 -0.36
CA THR A 26 -34.23 -9.63 -1.65
C THR A 26 -32.97 -8.89 -2.07
N ILE A 27 -31.89 -9.63 -2.31
CA ILE A 27 -30.61 -9.11 -2.77
C ILE A 27 -30.45 -9.49 -4.24
N LYS A 28 -30.21 -8.49 -5.08
CA LYS A 28 -30.02 -8.64 -6.53
C LYS A 28 -28.66 -8.11 -6.95
N ASP A 29 -28.11 -8.66 -8.03
CA ASP A 29 -26.94 -8.08 -8.69
C ASP A 29 -27.31 -6.84 -9.52
N SER A 30 -26.30 -6.19 -10.09
CA SER A 30 -26.44 -5.02 -10.97
C SER A 30 -27.22 -5.30 -12.27
N THR A 31 -27.41 -6.58 -12.65
CA THR A 31 -28.24 -6.98 -13.80
C THR A 31 -29.70 -7.22 -13.41
N GLY A 32 -30.03 -7.17 -12.12
CA GLY A 32 -31.36 -7.41 -11.58
C GLY A 32 -31.67 -8.89 -11.31
N SER A 33 -30.69 -9.79 -11.43
CA SER A 33 -30.81 -11.20 -11.07
C SER A 33 -30.79 -11.37 -9.56
N THR A 34 -31.64 -12.23 -9.02
CA THR A 34 -31.72 -12.46 -7.57
C THR A 34 -30.57 -13.34 -7.10
N LEU A 35 -29.73 -12.80 -6.21
CA LEU A 35 -28.65 -13.50 -5.54
C LEU A 35 -29.14 -14.21 -4.27
N TYR A 36 -29.93 -13.52 -3.45
CA TYR A 36 -30.45 -14.06 -2.19
C TYR A 36 -31.89 -13.61 -1.93
N THR A 37 -32.68 -14.50 -1.34
CA THR A 37 -34.01 -14.20 -0.80
C THR A 37 -34.02 -14.63 0.67
N LEU A 38 -34.09 -13.63 1.55
CA LEU A 38 -34.12 -13.81 3.00
C LEU A 38 -35.54 -13.56 3.48
N SER A 39 -36.11 -14.49 4.25
CA SER A 39 -37.46 -14.36 4.78
C SER A 39 -37.45 -14.29 6.30
N GLY A 40 -38.30 -13.44 6.87
CA GLY A 40 -38.47 -13.35 8.33
C GLY A 40 -37.27 -12.80 9.09
N VAL A 41 -36.45 -11.94 8.48
CA VAL A 41 -35.34 -11.27 9.15
C VAL A 41 -35.90 -10.28 10.19
N PRO A 42 -35.50 -10.32 11.47
CA PRO A 42 -35.97 -9.34 12.44
C PRO A 42 -35.65 -7.92 11.98
N THR A 43 -36.62 -7.01 11.98
CA THR A 43 -36.42 -5.66 11.44
C THR A 43 -35.32 -4.90 12.20
N GLY A 44 -35.14 -5.18 13.49
CA GLY A 44 -34.04 -4.64 14.31
C GLY A 44 -32.64 -5.18 13.97
N ASN A 45 -32.53 -6.19 13.10
CA ASN A 45 -31.26 -6.72 12.61
C ASN A 45 -30.89 -6.18 11.21
N ILE A 46 -31.69 -5.25 10.66
CA ILE A 46 -31.45 -4.63 9.35
C ILE A 46 -30.99 -3.20 9.55
N ILE A 47 -29.76 -2.92 9.13
CA ILE A 47 -29.15 -1.59 9.17
C ILE A 47 -29.46 -0.88 7.86
N THR A 48 -30.14 0.26 7.94
CA THR A 48 -30.53 1.10 6.78
C THR A 48 -29.96 2.52 6.84
N GLY A 49 -29.11 2.80 7.83
CA GLY A 49 -28.50 4.10 8.10
C GLY A 49 -27.26 3.96 8.99
N SER A 50 -27.06 4.88 9.92
CA SER A 50 -25.91 4.92 10.84
C SER A 50 -26.15 4.24 12.19
N ASP A 51 -27.39 3.86 12.49
CA ASP A 51 -27.74 3.26 13.79
C ASP A 51 -27.19 1.83 13.89
N SER A 52 -26.47 1.55 14.98
CA SER A 52 -25.83 0.26 15.19
C SER A 52 -26.77 -0.75 15.84
N VAL A 53 -26.64 -2.02 15.46
CA VAL A 53 -27.35 -3.14 16.08
C VAL A 53 -26.55 -3.64 17.27
N ASN A 54 -27.11 -3.53 18.47
CA ASN A 54 -26.48 -4.00 19.70
C ASN A 54 -27.26 -5.19 20.27
N VAL A 55 -26.60 -6.35 20.36
CA VAL A 55 -27.16 -7.60 20.84
C VAL A 55 -26.45 -8.02 22.13
N LEU A 56 -27.16 -7.89 23.26
CA LEU A 56 -26.61 -8.13 24.59
C LEU A 56 -26.36 -9.62 24.88
N ALA A 57 -27.19 -10.51 24.34
CA ALA A 57 -27.00 -11.96 24.38
C ALA A 57 -27.78 -12.60 23.22
N SER A 58 -27.11 -13.41 22.39
CA SER A 58 -27.78 -14.21 21.37
C SER A 58 -27.58 -15.69 21.67
N LEU A 59 -28.69 -16.40 21.90
CA LEU A 59 -28.69 -17.81 22.31
C LEU A 59 -28.97 -18.79 21.15
N LEU A 60 -29.38 -18.28 19.98
CA LEU A 60 -29.74 -19.06 18.78
C LEU A 60 -29.32 -18.27 17.52
N GLY A 61 -28.94 -18.97 16.44
CA GLY A 61 -28.45 -18.36 15.18
C GLY A 61 -29.33 -17.20 14.67
N GLY A 62 -28.72 -16.28 13.92
CA GLY A 62 -29.39 -15.04 13.48
C GLY A 62 -28.93 -14.58 12.10
N THR A 63 -29.81 -13.85 11.41
CA THR A 63 -29.50 -13.17 10.15
C THR A 63 -29.43 -11.67 10.39
N TYR A 64 -28.33 -11.07 9.96
CA TYR A 64 -28.09 -9.63 10.03
C TYR A 64 -27.85 -9.09 8.63
N VAL A 65 -28.45 -7.95 8.33
CA VAL A 65 -28.39 -7.33 7.01
C VAL A 65 -27.94 -5.89 7.17
N SER A 66 -26.91 -5.51 6.43
CA SER A 66 -26.50 -4.12 6.23
C SER A 66 -26.78 -3.79 4.77
N VAL A 67 -27.59 -2.77 4.51
CA VAL A 67 -27.98 -2.41 3.13
C VAL A 67 -26.98 -1.41 2.53
N PRO A 68 -26.91 -1.29 1.19
CA PRO A 68 -26.10 -0.28 0.53
C PRO A 68 -26.29 1.14 1.08
N GLY A 69 -25.18 1.83 1.33
CA GLY A 69 -25.14 3.17 1.90
C GLY A 69 -25.35 3.27 3.42
N SER A 70 -25.43 2.14 4.13
CA SER A 70 -25.46 2.14 5.60
C SER A 70 -24.06 2.13 6.22
N THR A 71 -23.93 2.70 7.42
CA THR A 71 -22.65 2.89 8.16
C THR A 71 -22.73 2.43 9.62
N GLY A 72 -23.86 1.85 10.04
CA GLY A 72 -24.04 1.30 11.38
C GLY A 72 -23.25 0.01 11.59
N ASP A 73 -22.84 -0.23 12.84
CA ASP A 73 -22.07 -1.42 13.23
C ASP A 73 -22.99 -2.52 13.81
N ILE A 74 -22.47 -3.74 13.89
CA ILE A 74 -23.14 -4.88 14.54
C ILE A 74 -22.30 -5.32 15.74
N ASN A 75 -22.80 -5.09 16.95
CA ASN A 75 -22.13 -5.43 18.20
C ASN A 75 -22.86 -6.57 18.90
N ILE A 76 -22.21 -7.70 19.13
CA ILE A 76 -22.76 -8.87 19.81
C ILE A 76 -21.90 -9.19 21.02
N LEU A 77 -22.46 -9.06 22.23
CA LEU A 77 -21.68 -9.03 23.49
C LEU A 77 -21.45 -10.41 24.14
N LEU A 78 -22.40 -11.34 24.03
CA LEU A 78 -22.33 -12.69 24.61
C LEU A 78 -22.89 -13.72 23.62
N ASN A 79 -22.09 -14.72 23.24
CA ASN A 79 -22.47 -15.72 22.24
C ASN A 79 -22.05 -17.15 22.55
N ALA A 80 -22.99 -18.06 22.33
CA ALA A 80 -22.76 -19.49 22.06
C ALA A 80 -23.36 -19.83 20.68
N LEU A 81 -22.95 -19.08 19.64
CA LEU A 81 -23.62 -19.13 18.34
C LEU A 81 -23.03 -20.18 17.40
N SER A 82 -23.89 -21.06 16.93
CA SER A 82 -23.74 -21.78 15.68
C SER A 82 -24.58 -21.09 14.58
N ALA A 83 -24.02 -20.91 13.38
CA ALA A 83 -24.73 -20.49 12.16
C ALA A 83 -25.33 -19.06 12.17
N VAL A 84 -24.50 -18.05 12.32
CA VAL A 84 -24.88 -16.64 12.09
C VAL A 84 -24.61 -16.27 10.64
N ASN A 85 -25.56 -15.61 9.99
CA ASN A 85 -25.45 -15.17 8.62
C ASN A 85 -25.45 -13.64 8.55
N PHE A 86 -24.41 -13.08 7.93
CA PHE A 86 -24.31 -11.66 7.65
C PHE A 86 -24.49 -11.44 6.15
N TYR A 87 -25.22 -10.39 5.78
CA TYR A 87 -25.38 -9.92 4.40
C TYR A 87 -25.07 -8.43 4.37
N ILE A 88 -23.90 -8.07 3.81
CA ILE A 88 -23.30 -6.74 3.95
C ILE A 88 -23.22 -6.07 2.59
N GLY A 89 -24.07 -5.06 2.40
CA GLY A 89 -24.04 -4.10 1.29
C GLY A 89 -23.60 -2.69 1.72
N GLY A 90 -23.63 -2.37 3.02
CA GLY A 90 -23.08 -1.12 3.56
C GLY A 90 -21.64 -1.27 4.06
N ASP A 91 -21.12 -0.24 4.72
CA ASP A 91 -19.89 -0.32 5.51
C ASP A 91 -20.25 -0.72 6.94
N THR A 92 -19.72 -1.85 7.39
CA THR A 92 -20.13 -2.44 8.67
C THR A 92 -18.95 -3.03 9.40
N THR A 93 -18.74 -2.56 10.64
CA THR A 93 -17.84 -3.20 11.59
C THR A 93 -18.64 -4.17 12.45
N VAL A 94 -18.16 -5.40 12.58
CA VAL A 94 -18.74 -6.41 13.47
C VAL A 94 -17.86 -6.55 14.71
N SER A 95 -18.44 -6.33 15.89
CA SER A 95 -17.77 -6.52 17.17
C SER A 95 -18.37 -7.71 17.91
N LEU A 96 -17.52 -8.66 18.32
CA LEU A 96 -17.95 -9.89 18.97
C LEU A 96 -17.26 -10.03 20.33
N GLY A 97 -18.04 -10.08 21.40
CA GLY A 97 -17.58 -10.39 22.74
C GLY A 97 -17.46 -11.90 22.95
N VAL A 98 -16.25 -12.35 23.34
CA VAL A 98 -15.84 -13.70 23.83
C VAL A 98 -15.86 -14.92 22.86
N SER A 99 -14.65 -15.25 22.38
CA SER A 99 -13.88 -16.52 22.25
C SER A 99 -14.38 -17.85 21.65
N ALA A 100 -15.65 -18.12 21.37
CA ALA A 100 -16.04 -19.42 20.79
C ALA A 100 -17.22 -19.35 19.80
N ILE A 101 -16.98 -18.70 18.67
CA ILE A 101 -17.88 -18.71 17.52
C ILE A 101 -17.23 -19.56 16.43
N SER A 102 -17.99 -20.50 15.88
CA SER A 102 -17.56 -21.37 14.80
C SER A 102 -18.66 -21.44 13.75
N GLY A 103 -18.29 -21.37 12.47
CA GLY A 103 -19.25 -21.48 11.38
C GLY A 103 -20.10 -20.23 11.16
N LEU A 104 -19.47 -19.05 11.16
CA LEU A 104 -20.13 -17.84 10.65
C LEU A 104 -20.21 -17.90 9.13
N THR A 105 -21.30 -17.40 8.56
CA THR A 105 -21.40 -17.14 7.12
C THR A 105 -21.44 -15.64 6.89
N LEU A 106 -20.38 -15.12 6.27
CA LEU A 106 -20.23 -13.70 5.96
C LEU A 106 -20.47 -13.51 4.46
N ASN A 107 -21.58 -12.91 4.06
CA ASN A 107 -21.85 -12.59 2.64
C ASN A 107 -21.65 -11.10 2.43
N VAL A 108 -20.55 -10.72 1.79
CA VAL A 108 -20.22 -9.33 1.45
C VAL A 108 -20.58 -9.12 -0.02
N VAL A 109 -21.59 -8.30 -0.27
CA VAL A 109 -22.19 -8.07 -1.60
C VAL A 109 -22.32 -6.56 -1.81
N GLY A 110 -21.38 -5.95 -2.54
CA GLY A 110 -21.31 -4.48 -2.73
C GLY A 110 -20.66 -3.71 -1.57
N GLY A 111 -20.84 -4.19 -0.33
CA GLY A 111 -20.41 -3.47 0.87
C GLY A 111 -19.00 -3.78 1.36
N GLN A 112 -18.65 -3.21 2.52
CA GLN A 112 -17.40 -3.48 3.24
C GLN A 112 -17.71 -4.12 4.60
N LEU A 113 -17.01 -5.23 4.90
CA LEU A 113 -17.08 -5.90 6.20
C LEU A 113 -15.72 -5.87 6.89
N SER A 114 -15.69 -5.40 8.13
CA SER A 114 -14.52 -5.45 9.01
C SER A 114 -14.89 -5.96 10.39
N PHE A 115 -13.89 -6.40 11.16
CA PHE A 115 -14.06 -6.80 12.56
C PHE A 115 -13.30 -5.87 13.49
N SER A 116 -13.84 -5.60 14.67
CA SER A 116 -13.14 -4.79 15.67
C SER A 116 -11.93 -5.52 16.26
N SER A 117 -10.94 -4.73 16.72
CA SER A 117 -9.58 -5.16 17.12
C SER A 117 -9.51 -6.10 18.33
N GLY A 118 -10.65 -6.46 18.95
CA GLY A 118 -10.73 -7.36 20.10
C GLY A 118 -11.02 -8.83 19.77
N LEU A 119 -11.05 -9.20 18.48
CA LEU A 119 -11.39 -10.56 18.07
C LEU A 119 -10.29 -11.57 18.43
N VAL A 120 -10.65 -12.62 19.17
CA VAL A 120 -9.74 -13.73 19.49
C VAL A 120 -9.56 -14.59 18.25
N ALA A 121 -8.31 -14.97 17.96
CA ALA A 121 -7.88 -15.90 16.91
C ALA A 121 -8.87 -17.03 16.55
N SER A 122 -9.44 -17.69 17.54
CA SER A 122 -10.35 -18.83 17.36
C SER A 122 -11.73 -18.48 16.82
N ALA A 123 -12.09 -17.21 16.75
CA ALA A 123 -13.46 -16.78 16.54
C ALA A 123 -13.96 -16.90 15.08
N LEU A 124 -13.07 -16.94 14.09
CA LEU A 124 -13.47 -17.12 12.69
C LEU A 124 -13.13 -18.51 12.16
N GLN A 125 -12.59 -19.42 12.98
CA GLN A 125 -12.29 -20.78 12.55
C GLN A 125 -13.55 -21.48 12.00
N GLY A 126 -13.42 -22.06 10.80
CA GLY A 126 -14.53 -22.74 10.12
C GLY A 126 -15.59 -21.80 9.52
N SER A 127 -15.34 -20.49 9.46
CA SER A 127 -16.27 -19.55 8.84
C SER A 127 -16.25 -19.64 7.32
N THR A 128 -17.37 -19.32 6.70
CA THR A 128 -17.51 -19.16 5.25
C THR A 128 -17.64 -17.67 4.92
N ILE A 129 -16.76 -17.15 4.08
CA ILE A 129 -16.71 -15.76 3.65
C ILE A 129 -16.99 -15.73 2.15
N ASN A 130 -18.15 -15.22 1.75
CA ASN A 130 -18.52 -15.04 0.36
C ASN A 130 -18.35 -13.56 0.00
N ILE A 131 -17.54 -13.26 -1.00
CA ILE A 131 -17.25 -11.89 -1.46
C ILE A 131 -17.71 -11.80 -2.91
N SER A 132 -18.61 -10.87 -3.21
CA SER A 132 -19.18 -10.74 -4.55
C SER A 132 -19.62 -9.31 -4.83
N GLN A 133 -19.89 -9.00 -6.10
CA GLN A 133 -20.43 -7.73 -6.54
C GLN A 133 -19.62 -6.56 -5.97
N GLY A 134 -18.30 -6.55 -6.15
CA GLY A 134 -17.44 -5.46 -5.63
C GLY A 134 -17.24 -5.44 -4.10
N GLY A 135 -17.82 -6.40 -3.37
CA GLY A 135 -17.72 -6.47 -1.91
C GLY A 135 -16.27 -6.55 -1.42
N THR A 136 -16.01 -5.99 -0.24
CA THR A 136 -14.67 -5.95 0.37
C THR A 136 -14.68 -6.53 1.79
N TYR A 137 -13.87 -7.58 2.02
CA TYR A 137 -13.61 -8.10 3.36
C TYR A 137 -12.26 -7.61 3.87
N VAL A 138 -12.22 -7.07 5.09
CA VAL A 138 -10.98 -6.62 5.74
C VAL A 138 -10.70 -7.46 6.98
N SER A 139 -9.57 -8.17 6.97
CA SER A 139 -9.11 -8.88 8.16
C SER A 139 -8.57 -7.90 9.21
N GLY A 140 -8.88 -8.13 10.48
CA GLY A 140 -8.26 -7.41 11.59
C GLY A 140 -6.74 -7.65 11.69
N SER A 141 -6.07 -6.96 12.63
CA SER A 141 -4.60 -6.87 12.74
C SER A 141 -3.86 -8.15 13.17
N ASN A 142 -4.55 -9.25 13.49
CA ASN A 142 -3.96 -10.47 14.06
C ASN A 142 -4.13 -11.71 13.16
N LEU A 143 -3.92 -11.56 11.86
CA LEU A 143 -4.35 -12.52 10.84
C LEU A 143 -3.75 -13.93 10.96
N ALA A 144 -2.55 -14.11 11.52
CA ALA A 144 -1.81 -15.38 11.53
C ALA A 144 -2.55 -16.56 12.20
N SER A 145 -3.69 -16.34 12.86
CA SER A 145 -4.51 -17.39 13.48
C SER A 145 -6.02 -17.26 13.25
N VAL A 146 -6.48 -16.16 12.63
CA VAL A 146 -7.91 -15.81 12.59
C VAL A 146 -8.66 -16.55 11.49
N LEU A 147 -8.07 -16.74 10.30
CA LEU A 147 -8.77 -17.35 9.16
C LEU A 147 -8.46 -18.83 8.95
N THR A 148 -7.60 -19.44 9.77
CA THR A 148 -7.23 -20.86 9.64
C THR A 148 -8.48 -21.76 9.72
N GLY A 149 -8.68 -22.61 8.73
CA GLY A 149 -9.84 -23.49 8.60
C GLY A 149 -11.09 -22.82 7.99
N SER A 150 -11.00 -21.55 7.57
CA SER A 150 -12.10 -20.85 6.90
C SER A 150 -12.16 -21.16 5.41
N THR A 151 -13.32 -20.93 4.81
CA THR A 151 -13.52 -20.95 3.36
C THR A 151 -13.83 -19.54 2.86
N ILE A 152 -13.09 -19.06 1.87
CA ILE A 152 -13.33 -17.79 1.19
C ILE A 152 -13.75 -18.09 -0.26
N ASN A 153 -14.87 -17.53 -0.70
CA ASN A 153 -15.41 -17.75 -2.03
C ASN A 153 -15.57 -16.40 -2.74
N PHE A 154 -14.96 -16.25 -3.91
CA PHE A 154 -15.22 -15.13 -4.81
C PHE A 154 -16.42 -15.42 -5.71
N GLY A 155 -17.35 -14.48 -5.77
CA GLY A 155 -18.60 -14.58 -6.51
C GLY A 155 -18.58 -13.82 -7.85
N ALA A 156 -19.77 -13.63 -8.43
CA ALA A 156 -19.94 -12.76 -9.60
C ALA A 156 -19.59 -11.30 -9.24
N GLY A 157 -19.29 -10.46 -10.24
CA GLY A 157 -19.04 -9.03 -10.06
C GLY A 157 -17.70 -8.64 -9.42
N GLY A 158 -16.83 -9.60 -9.10
CA GLY A 158 -15.53 -9.32 -8.49
C GLY A 158 -15.63 -9.10 -6.97
N GLY A 159 -14.48 -8.91 -6.32
CA GLY A 159 -14.43 -8.63 -4.89
C GLY A 159 -13.00 -8.50 -4.37
N THR A 160 -12.87 -7.91 -3.18
CA THR A 160 -11.57 -7.64 -2.58
C THR A 160 -11.44 -8.32 -1.21
N LEU A 161 -10.38 -9.10 -1.07
CA LEU A 161 -9.94 -9.69 0.20
C LEU A 161 -8.72 -8.91 0.69
N ILE A 162 -8.87 -8.14 1.77
CA ILE A 162 -7.78 -7.40 2.41
C ILE A 162 -7.28 -8.19 3.63
N LEU A 163 -5.98 -8.47 3.64
CA LEU A 163 -5.29 -9.27 4.63
C LEU A 163 -4.23 -8.42 5.33
N ASN A 164 -4.40 -8.20 6.63
CA ASN A 164 -3.51 -7.38 7.44
C ASN A 164 -2.54 -8.27 8.24
N GLY A 165 -1.26 -8.22 7.89
CA GLY A 165 -0.21 -9.03 8.51
C GLY A 165 0.24 -8.54 9.89
N GLY A 166 -0.04 -7.30 10.27
CA GLY A 166 0.40 -6.72 11.55
C GLY A 166 1.92 -6.79 11.79
N GLY A 167 2.73 -6.82 10.73
CA GLY A 167 4.18 -7.02 10.78
C GLY A 167 4.62 -8.49 10.91
N THR A 168 3.70 -9.44 10.73
CA THR A 168 3.95 -10.89 10.80
C THR A 168 3.66 -11.60 9.46
N LEU A 169 4.11 -12.86 9.35
CA LEU A 169 3.85 -13.72 8.18
C LEU A 169 2.34 -13.96 8.01
N ILE A 170 1.84 -13.70 6.79
CA ILE A 170 0.47 -14.03 6.40
C ILE A 170 0.44 -15.46 5.84
N ASP A 171 0.08 -16.43 6.66
CA ASP A 171 -0.05 -17.83 6.22
C ASP A 171 -1.53 -18.25 6.15
N LEU A 172 -2.02 -18.46 4.93
CA LEU A 172 -3.37 -18.96 4.64
C LEU A 172 -3.36 -20.39 4.09
N SER A 173 -2.31 -21.18 4.35
CA SER A 173 -2.24 -22.59 3.94
C SER A 173 -3.38 -23.44 4.51
N GLY A 174 -3.91 -23.07 5.68
CA GLY A 174 -5.08 -23.69 6.30
C GLY A 174 -6.44 -23.13 5.83
N THR A 175 -6.46 -22.20 4.89
CA THR A 175 -7.68 -21.52 4.40
C THR A 175 -7.98 -21.96 2.98
N SER A 176 -9.24 -22.29 2.69
CA SER A 176 -9.67 -22.63 1.33
C SER A 176 -10.15 -21.37 0.62
N ILE A 177 -9.41 -20.89 -0.39
CA ILE A 177 -9.85 -19.79 -1.26
C ILE A 177 -10.32 -20.37 -2.58
N THR A 178 -11.57 -20.13 -2.98
CA THR A 178 -12.17 -20.73 -4.18
C THR A 178 -12.78 -19.69 -5.12
N ASN A 179 -12.94 -20.11 -6.38
CA ASN A 179 -13.48 -19.30 -7.48
C ASN A 179 -12.72 -18.00 -7.74
N TYR A 180 -11.43 -17.97 -7.44
CA TYR A 180 -10.59 -16.79 -7.65
C TYR A 180 -10.33 -16.55 -9.14
N ASN A 181 -10.57 -15.34 -9.60
CA ASN A 181 -10.24 -14.88 -10.95
C ASN A 181 -9.41 -13.60 -10.86
N PRO A 182 -8.10 -13.66 -11.16
CA PRO A 182 -7.21 -12.50 -11.05
C PRO A 182 -7.56 -11.33 -11.98
N ALA A 183 -8.47 -11.50 -12.95
CA ALA A 183 -8.95 -10.41 -13.79
C ALA A 183 -10.03 -9.54 -13.13
N LYS A 184 -10.68 -10.00 -12.06
CA LYS A 184 -11.79 -9.30 -11.38
C LYS A 184 -11.73 -9.34 -9.84
N ASP A 185 -10.95 -10.25 -9.27
CA ASP A 185 -10.85 -10.47 -7.83
C ASP A 185 -9.47 -10.02 -7.34
N THR A 186 -9.47 -9.31 -6.22
CA THR A 186 -8.26 -8.72 -5.62
C THR A 186 -7.97 -9.36 -4.28
N ILE A 187 -6.73 -9.76 -4.07
CA ILE A 187 -6.20 -10.13 -2.75
C ILE A 187 -5.14 -9.10 -2.40
N GLU A 188 -5.42 -8.27 -1.39
CA GLU A 188 -4.55 -7.20 -0.94
C GLU A 188 -3.88 -7.58 0.38
N LEU A 189 -2.58 -7.32 0.48
CA LEU A 189 -1.80 -7.57 1.69
C LEU A 189 -1.35 -6.23 2.29
N GLN A 190 -1.70 -5.99 3.55
CA GLN A 190 -1.38 -4.78 4.30
C GLN A 190 -0.46 -5.11 5.48
N ASN A 191 0.36 -4.14 5.91
CA ASN A 191 1.27 -4.26 7.06
C ASN A 191 2.10 -5.56 7.05
N THR A 192 2.70 -5.85 5.91
CA THR A 192 3.56 -7.02 5.72
C THR A 192 4.89 -6.87 6.48
N VAL A 193 5.57 -7.98 6.77
CA VAL A 193 6.87 -8.00 7.47
C VAL A 193 7.90 -7.08 6.80
N THR A 194 7.92 -7.05 5.47
CA THR A 194 8.78 -6.16 4.65
C THR A 194 8.17 -6.02 3.26
N ALA A 195 8.87 -5.30 2.38
CA ALA A 195 8.47 -5.03 1.01
C ALA A 195 8.45 -6.27 0.13
N ILE A 196 7.34 -6.48 -0.57
CA ILE A 196 7.21 -7.59 -1.52
C ILE A 196 8.04 -7.27 -2.76
N SER A 197 9.10 -8.03 -2.98
CA SER A 197 10.02 -7.89 -4.11
C SER A 197 9.76 -8.93 -5.20
N GLY A 198 9.16 -10.07 -4.85
CA GLY A 198 8.84 -11.12 -5.81
C GLY A 198 7.88 -12.16 -5.25
N TYR A 199 7.43 -13.06 -6.10
CA TYR A 199 6.54 -14.13 -5.72
C TYR A 199 6.67 -15.32 -6.65
N THR A 200 6.32 -16.50 -6.17
CA THR A 200 6.22 -17.72 -6.97
C THR A 200 4.78 -18.17 -7.04
N ILE A 201 4.43 -18.74 -8.19
CA ILE A 201 3.17 -19.43 -8.41
C ILE A 201 3.52 -20.87 -8.76
N SER A 202 2.92 -21.82 -8.05
CA SER A 202 3.02 -23.24 -8.36
C SER A 202 1.68 -23.94 -8.14
N GLY A 203 1.42 -25.03 -8.86
CA GLY A 203 0.20 -25.80 -8.62
C GLY A 203 -0.08 -26.83 -9.71
N THR A 204 -1.23 -27.49 -9.60
CA THR A 204 -1.72 -28.45 -10.61
C THR A 204 -3.21 -28.23 -10.87
N GLY A 205 -3.65 -28.46 -12.10
CA GLY A 205 -5.05 -28.24 -12.50
C GLY A 205 -5.48 -26.78 -12.30
N SER A 206 -6.57 -26.56 -11.57
CA SER A 206 -7.09 -25.23 -11.20
C SER A 206 -6.54 -24.71 -9.86
N SER A 207 -5.75 -25.49 -9.12
CA SER A 207 -5.18 -25.08 -7.83
C SER A 207 -3.86 -24.34 -8.04
N ARG A 208 -3.69 -23.17 -7.41
CA ARG A 208 -2.47 -22.35 -7.46
C ARG A 208 -2.09 -21.90 -6.05
N THR A 209 -0.87 -22.22 -5.66
CA THR A 209 -0.22 -21.70 -4.46
C THR A 209 0.63 -20.50 -4.85
N VAL A 210 0.33 -19.35 -4.25
CA VAL A 210 1.11 -18.12 -4.39
C VAL A 210 1.92 -17.93 -3.12
N THR A 211 3.24 -17.80 -3.27
CA THR A 211 4.14 -17.48 -2.15
C THR A 211 4.87 -16.19 -2.46
N LEU A 212 4.75 -15.21 -1.57
CA LEU A 212 5.30 -13.87 -1.73
C LEU A 212 6.53 -13.70 -0.83
N PHE A 213 7.54 -13.04 -1.37
CA PHE A 213 8.84 -12.85 -0.75
C PHE A 213 9.21 -11.37 -0.69
N GLY A 214 9.96 -11.00 0.33
CA GLY A 214 10.45 -9.65 0.56
C GLY A 214 11.81 -9.64 1.23
N GLY A 215 12.47 -8.49 1.22
CA GLY A 215 13.82 -8.30 1.79
C GLY A 215 14.85 -9.26 1.18
N ASN A 216 15.56 -8.82 0.13
CA ASN A 216 16.54 -9.65 -0.61
C ASN A 216 16.02 -11.07 -0.99
N ASN A 217 14.70 -11.24 -1.09
CA ASN A 217 14.01 -12.49 -1.45
C ASN A 217 14.16 -13.69 -0.51
N ASN A 218 14.65 -13.51 0.72
CA ASN A 218 14.83 -14.62 1.66
C ASN A 218 13.77 -14.68 2.76
N THR A 219 12.90 -13.66 2.86
CA THR A 219 11.83 -13.62 3.86
C THR A 219 10.50 -13.90 3.20
N GLN A 220 9.87 -15.03 3.54
CA GLN A 220 8.49 -15.29 3.14
C GLN A 220 7.57 -14.29 3.85
N ILE A 221 6.73 -13.62 3.08
CA ILE A 221 5.84 -12.54 3.54
C ILE A 221 4.41 -13.02 3.64
N ALA A 222 3.99 -13.79 2.65
CA ALA A 222 2.68 -14.38 2.60
C ALA A 222 2.68 -15.67 1.80
N THR A 223 1.79 -16.59 2.15
CA THR A 223 1.48 -17.76 1.33
C THR A 223 -0.01 -18.05 1.39
N TYR A 224 -0.59 -18.32 0.22
CA TYR A 224 -2.00 -18.68 0.12
C TYR A 224 -2.25 -19.57 -1.10
N THR A 225 -3.24 -20.44 -0.99
CA THR A 225 -3.66 -21.34 -2.06
C THR A 225 -5.05 -20.96 -2.54
N VAL A 226 -5.19 -20.80 -3.85
CA VAL A 226 -6.47 -20.50 -4.52
C VAL A 226 -6.86 -21.62 -5.47
N THR A 227 -8.16 -21.89 -5.56
CA THR A 227 -8.76 -22.60 -6.69
C THR A 227 -9.31 -21.58 -7.67
N LEU A 228 -8.79 -21.60 -8.90
CA LEU A 228 -9.17 -20.67 -9.97
C LEU A 228 -10.62 -20.86 -10.39
N ALA A 229 -11.28 -19.75 -10.72
CA ALA A 229 -12.59 -19.76 -11.37
C ALA A 229 -12.55 -20.45 -12.75
N SER A 230 -13.69 -20.95 -13.21
CA SER A 230 -13.82 -21.49 -14.56
C SER A 230 -13.40 -20.45 -15.61
N GLY A 231 -12.50 -20.84 -16.51
CA GLY A 231 -11.98 -19.96 -17.57
C GLY A 231 -10.87 -19.00 -17.13
N ALA A 232 -10.55 -18.91 -15.84
CA ALA A 232 -9.39 -18.15 -15.36
C ALA A 232 -8.10 -18.96 -15.54
N THR A 233 -7.03 -18.29 -15.94
CA THR A 233 -5.70 -18.88 -16.08
C THR A 233 -4.68 -18.09 -15.27
N LEU A 234 -3.78 -18.82 -14.63
CA LEU A 234 -2.65 -18.26 -13.91
C LEU A 234 -1.47 -19.21 -14.14
N ALA A 235 -0.42 -18.70 -14.76
CA ALA A 235 0.74 -19.49 -15.12
C ALA A 235 1.61 -19.76 -13.88
N ASP A 236 2.24 -20.93 -13.86
CA ASP A 236 3.25 -21.26 -12.87
C ASP A 236 4.56 -20.56 -13.23
N GLY A 237 5.33 -20.14 -12.22
CA GLY A 237 6.61 -19.50 -12.43
C GLY A 237 7.05 -18.62 -11.26
N THR A 238 8.20 -17.99 -11.46
CA THR A 238 8.75 -16.97 -10.56
C THR A 238 8.56 -15.59 -11.19
N TYR A 239 7.96 -14.70 -10.43
CA TYR A 239 7.52 -13.39 -10.89
C TYR A 239 8.13 -12.30 -10.03
N ASN A 240 8.32 -11.13 -10.65
CA ASN A 240 8.86 -9.96 -9.99
C ASN A 240 7.72 -8.96 -9.78
N ALA A 241 7.38 -8.70 -8.53
CA ALA A 241 6.30 -7.77 -8.17
C ALA A 241 6.59 -6.34 -8.66
N LEU A 242 7.85 -5.98 -8.87
CA LEU A 242 8.27 -4.67 -9.35
C LEU A 242 8.37 -4.58 -10.89
N SER A 243 8.12 -5.68 -11.62
CA SER A 243 8.21 -5.71 -13.08
C SER A 243 6.85 -5.37 -13.71
N ALA A 244 6.85 -4.47 -14.70
CA ALA A 244 5.66 -4.16 -15.49
C ALA A 244 5.27 -5.28 -16.48
N THR A 245 6.21 -6.18 -16.82
CA THR A 245 6.01 -7.23 -17.82
C THR A 245 6.00 -8.64 -17.24
N ASN A 246 6.56 -8.85 -16.04
CA ASN A 246 6.66 -10.15 -15.36
C ASN A 246 5.92 -10.17 -14.02
N ASN A 247 4.67 -9.69 -14.02
CA ASN A 247 3.81 -9.57 -12.85
C ASN A 247 2.34 -9.88 -13.20
N PRO A 248 1.98 -11.14 -13.51
CA PRO A 248 0.62 -11.52 -13.88
C PRO A 248 -0.44 -11.24 -12.80
N LEU A 249 -0.05 -11.18 -11.53
CA LEU A 249 -0.96 -10.80 -10.44
C LEU A 249 -1.04 -9.29 -10.26
N LYS A 250 -0.27 -8.51 -11.04
CA LYS A 250 -0.13 -7.06 -10.92
C LYS A 250 0.09 -6.62 -9.47
N ILE A 251 0.84 -7.42 -8.71
CA ILE A 251 1.20 -7.12 -7.32
C ILE A 251 2.07 -5.87 -7.39
N THR A 252 1.50 -4.73 -7.06
CA THR A 252 2.26 -3.49 -6.95
C THR A 252 2.65 -3.32 -5.50
N TYR A 253 3.94 -3.11 -5.27
CA TYR A 253 4.43 -2.64 -3.99
C TYR A 253 4.80 -1.17 -4.16
N SER A 254 3.90 -0.27 -3.81
CA SER A 254 4.26 1.14 -3.66
C SER A 254 4.63 1.39 -2.19
N ASN A 255 5.81 1.98 -2.00
CA ASN A 255 6.11 2.82 -0.83
C ASN A 255 6.06 2.15 0.56
N GLY A 256 6.64 0.96 0.77
CA GLY A 256 6.96 0.52 2.14
C GLY A 256 5.75 0.22 3.05
N ASN A 257 4.53 0.08 2.50
CA ASN A 257 3.25 -0.09 3.19
C ASN A 257 3.05 0.72 4.49
N THR A 258 2.63 1.97 4.31
CA THR A 258 1.38 2.45 4.92
C THR A 258 0.61 3.12 3.78
N TYR A 259 -0.40 2.47 3.18
CA TYR A 259 -1.23 3.15 2.18
C TYR A 259 -2.09 4.19 2.92
N ILE A 260 -1.55 5.38 3.01
CA ILE A 260 -2.32 6.59 3.10
C ILE A 260 -2.31 7.09 1.67
N GLY A 261 -3.41 6.85 0.96
CA GLY A 261 -3.59 7.42 -0.35
C GLY A 261 -3.31 8.92 -0.32
N VAL A 262 -3.05 9.48 -1.50
CA VAL A 262 -3.24 10.90 -1.80
C VAL A 262 -4.43 11.43 -1.04
N CYS A 263 -4.27 12.14 0.07
CA CYS A 263 -5.39 12.51 0.94
C CYS A 263 -5.12 13.79 1.72
N PHE A 264 -6.21 14.47 2.04
CA PHE A 264 -6.29 15.60 2.94
C PHE A 264 -6.51 15.11 4.36
N LEU A 265 -5.96 15.80 5.37
CA LEU A 265 -6.36 15.56 6.75
C LEU A 265 -7.63 16.35 7.09
N ALA A 266 -8.27 16.01 8.21
CA ALA A 266 -9.39 16.77 8.75
C ALA A 266 -9.10 18.28 8.78
N ASP A 267 -10.14 19.08 8.57
CA ASP A 267 -10.09 20.55 8.54
C ASP A 267 -9.37 21.18 7.34
N SER A 268 -9.00 20.39 6.33
CA SER A 268 -8.57 20.93 5.03
C SER A 268 -9.77 21.59 4.34
N MET A 269 -9.63 22.85 3.93
CA MET A 269 -10.72 23.68 3.43
C MET A 269 -10.77 23.65 1.90
N ILE A 270 -11.76 22.95 1.33
CA ILE A 270 -11.94 22.82 -0.12
C ILE A 270 -12.77 23.96 -0.67
N ARG A 271 -12.32 24.56 -1.77
CA ARG A 271 -13.04 25.65 -2.42
C ARG A 271 -14.29 25.15 -3.14
N THR A 272 -15.44 25.69 -2.74
CA THR A 272 -16.75 25.49 -3.36
C THR A 272 -17.26 26.81 -3.99
N PRO A 273 -18.31 26.79 -4.82
CA PRO A 273 -18.90 28.01 -5.36
C PRO A 273 -19.42 28.99 -4.29
N SER A 274 -19.81 28.49 -3.11
CA SER A 274 -20.39 29.27 -2.01
C SER A 274 -19.39 29.69 -0.93
N GLY A 275 -18.13 29.24 -1.01
CA GLY A 275 -17.11 29.52 -0.01
C GLY A 275 -16.11 28.39 0.11
N GLU A 276 -15.46 28.26 1.26
CA GLU A 276 -14.65 27.10 1.57
C GLU A 276 -15.41 26.17 2.52
N THR A 277 -15.33 24.87 2.26
CA THR A 277 -16.01 23.83 3.04
C THR A 277 -14.96 22.84 3.55
N PRO A 278 -14.99 22.45 4.84
CA PRO A 278 -14.11 21.41 5.35
C PRO A 278 -14.27 20.10 4.58
N ILE A 279 -13.17 19.43 4.27
CA ILE A 279 -13.15 18.18 3.49
C ILE A 279 -14.06 17.10 4.10
N GLN A 280 -14.12 17.01 5.43
CA GLN A 280 -14.95 16.03 6.15
C GLN A 280 -16.46 16.29 6.04
N ASP A 281 -16.86 17.49 5.61
CA ASP A 281 -18.26 17.90 5.48
C ASP A 281 -18.76 17.79 4.03
N LEU A 282 -17.87 17.64 3.05
CA LEU A 282 -18.26 17.38 1.66
C LEU A 282 -18.95 16.03 1.52
N ARG A 283 -19.96 15.97 0.66
CA ARG A 283 -20.74 14.78 0.35
C ARG A 283 -20.86 14.59 -1.16
N THR A 284 -21.14 13.35 -1.58
CA THR A 284 -21.43 13.05 -2.98
C THR A 284 -22.60 13.91 -3.48
N GLY A 285 -22.42 14.56 -4.62
CA GLY A 285 -23.37 15.49 -5.22
C GLY A 285 -23.06 16.96 -4.98
N ASP A 286 -22.21 17.28 -4.00
CA ASP A 286 -21.77 18.65 -3.73
C ASP A 286 -20.96 19.21 -4.90
N GLU A 287 -20.91 20.53 -4.99
CA GLU A 287 -20.18 21.26 -6.03
C GLU A 287 -18.88 21.83 -5.48
N ILE A 288 -17.77 21.53 -6.14
CA ILE A 288 -16.45 22.10 -5.86
C ILE A 288 -15.95 22.89 -7.07
N LEU A 289 -15.02 23.82 -6.85
CA LEU A 289 -14.33 24.51 -7.93
C LEU A 289 -13.10 23.71 -8.35
N ALA A 290 -13.09 23.29 -9.60
CA ALA A 290 -11.91 22.74 -10.26
C ALA A 290 -11.28 23.79 -11.16
N TRP A 291 -9.95 23.78 -11.30
CA TRP A 291 -9.24 24.63 -12.24
C TRP A 291 -8.94 23.85 -13.53
N ASN A 292 -9.36 24.42 -14.65
CA ASN A 292 -9.00 23.94 -15.97
C ASN A 292 -8.44 25.11 -16.79
N GLU A 293 -7.22 24.97 -17.32
CA GLU A 293 -6.53 26.01 -18.11
C GLU A 293 -6.51 27.40 -17.43
N GLY A 294 -6.41 27.45 -16.09
CA GLY A 294 -6.40 28.69 -15.32
C GLY A 294 -7.77 29.31 -15.06
N THR A 295 -8.86 28.68 -15.51
CA THR A 295 -10.24 29.13 -15.24
C THR A 295 -10.95 28.20 -14.24
N PRO A 296 -11.67 28.75 -13.24
CA PRO A 296 -12.46 27.95 -12.32
C PRO A 296 -13.72 27.43 -13.02
N ALA A 297 -13.93 26.12 -12.96
CA ALA A 297 -15.10 25.41 -13.46
C ALA A 297 -15.75 24.63 -12.32
N VAL A 298 -17.08 24.68 -12.25
CA VAL A 298 -17.83 23.91 -11.24
C VAL A 298 -17.82 22.43 -11.62
N ARG A 299 -17.41 21.57 -10.68
CA ARG A 299 -17.45 20.11 -10.81
C ARG A 299 -18.25 19.52 -9.65
N LYS A 300 -19.03 18.48 -9.96
CA LYS A 300 -19.73 17.71 -8.93
C LYS A 300 -18.81 16.65 -8.35
N VAL A 301 -18.80 16.58 -7.02
CA VAL A 301 -18.19 15.49 -6.27
C VAL A 301 -18.99 14.23 -6.57
N ILE A 302 -18.34 13.26 -7.18
CA ILE A 302 -18.94 11.94 -7.44
C ILE A 302 -18.61 10.97 -6.31
N TRP A 303 -17.60 11.25 -5.49
CA TRP A 303 -17.25 10.36 -4.40
C TRP A 303 -16.50 11.09 -3.30
N THR A 304 -16.69 10.60 -2.07
CA THR A 304 -15.95 11.02 -0.89
C THR A 304 -15.43 9.78 -0.17
N GLY A 305 -14.19 9.81 0.27
CA GLY A 305 -13.54 8.74 1.02
C GLY A 305 -13.02 9.25 2.37
N ARG A 306 -13.10 8.42 3.41
CA ARG A 306 -12.56 8.66 4.75
C ARG A 306 -11.85 7.42 5.28
N ARG A 307 -10.69 7.57 5.92
CA ARG A 307 -10.03 6.48 6.64
C ARG A 307 -9.14 7.01 7.76
N GLN A 308 -8.78 6.14 8.69
CA GLN A 308 -7.84 6.41 9.76
C GLN A 308 -6.45 5.85 9.42
N ALA A 309 -5.40 6.64 9.68
CA ALA A 309 -4.01 6.25 9.60
C ALA A 309 -3.37 6.15 10.99
N THR A 310 -2.35 5.32 11.12
CA THR A 310 -1.45 5.25 12.28
C THR A 310 -0.02 5.18 11.77
N THR A 311 0.88 5.90 12.41
CA THR A 311 2.28 6.01 11.97
C THR A 311 3.15 4.88 12.51
N ASN A 312 4.18 4.48 11.76
CA ASN A 312 5.21 3.55 12.23
C ASN A 312 6.59 4.25 12.37
N PRO A 313 7.00 4.64 13.59
CA PRO A 313 8.26 5.34 13.81
C PRO A 313 9.52 4.49 13.55
N SER A 314 9.40 3.18 13.33
CA SER A 314 10.54 2.33 12.98
C SER A 314 10.97 2.43 11.51
N LEU A 315 10.16 3.09 10.68
CA LEU A 315 10.42 3.28 9.26
C LEU A 315 10.97 4.69 9.01
N PRO A 316 11.64 4.92 7.86
CA PRO A 316 11.95 6.26 7.41
C PRO A 316 10.70 7.14 7.32
N ASP A 317 10.83 8.46 7.55
CA ASP A 317 9.68 9.38 7.64
C ASP A 317 8.72 9.28 6.43
N ASP A 318 9.27 9.10 5.22
CA ASP A 318 8.52 8.96 3.97
C ASP A 318 7.71 7.66 3.86
N GLN A 319 7.99 6.67 4.72
CA GLN A 319 7.36 5.36 4.78
C GLN A 319 6.61 5.13 6.11
N ALA A 320 6.90 5.95 7.12
CA ALA A 320 6.33 5.88 8.46
C ALA A 320 4.87 6.33 8.53
N GLY A 321 4.30 6.88 7.45
CA GLY A 321 2.91 7.36 7.42
C GLY A 321 2.71 8.71 8.11
N TYR A 322 3.77 9.45 8.43
CA TYR A 322 3.62 10.82 8.93
C TYR A 322 2.97 11.72 7.88
N PRO A 323 2.02 12.59 8.26
CA PRO A 323 1.51 13.58 7.34
C PRO A 323 2.56 14.67 7.12
N ILE A 324 2.50 15.32 5.96
CA ILE A 324 3.26 16.52 5.67
C ILE A 324 2.46 17.73 6.10
N ARG A 325 3.09 18.57 6.93
CA ARG A 325 2.61 19.91 7.25
C ARG A 325 3.31 20.92 6.34
N ILE A 326 2.50 21.72 5.66
CA ILE A 326 2.92 22.87 4.87
C ILE A 326 2.45 24.10 5.64
N LEU A 327 3.39 24.92 6.13
CA LEU A 327 3.03 26.10 6.91
C LEU A 327 2.32 27.14 6.05
N ALA A 328 1.49 27.96 6.69
CA ALA A 328 0.90 29.13 6.03
C ALA A 328 2.01 29.99 5.36
N ASN A 329 1.75 30.45 4.14
CA ASN A 329 2.67 31.23 3.31
C ASN A 329 3.94 30.49 2.82
N ALA A 330 4.04 29.17 2.99
CA ALA A 330 5.24 28.40 2.63
C ALA A 330 5.55 28.43 1.13
N ILE A 331 4.53 28.45 0.26
CA ILE A 331 4.68 28.40 -1.20
C ILE A 331 4.72 29.80 -1.80
N ALA A 332 3.72 30.62 -1.48
CA ALA A 332 3.60 32.01 -1.91
C ALA A 332 2.92 32.85 -0.82
N GLU A 333 2.75 34.15 -1.04
CA GLU A 333 1.97 34.97 -0.10
C GLU A 333 0.54 34.43 -0.04
N ASN A 334 0.09 34.13 1.17
CA ASN A 334 -1.21 33.52 1.45
C ASN A 334 -1.43 32.15 0.79
N VAL A 335 -0.35 31.40 0.48
CA VAL A 335 -0.43 30.04 -0.11
C VAL A 335 0.52 29.07 0.63
N PRO A 336 -0.02 28.06 1.33
CA PRO A 336 -1.42 27.97 1.75
C PRO A 336 -1.76 29.15 2.70
N HIS A 337 -3.03 29.52 2.82
CA HIS A 337 -3.45 30.65 3.67
C HIS A 337 -3.51 30.28 5.17
N LYS A 338 -3.47 28.98 5.46
CA LYS A 338 -3.34 28.37 6.79
C LYS A 338 -2.37 27.20 6.70
N ASP A 339 -1.95 26.65 7.83
CA ASP A 339 -1.22 25.40 7.84
C ASP A 339 -2.07 24.30 7.21
N MET A 340 -1.52 23.67 6.18
CA MET A 340 -2.14 22.59 5.42
C MET A 340 -1.53 21.26 5.84
N LEU A 341 -2.37 20.25 6.04
CA LEU A 341 -1.96 18.90 6.39
C LEU A 341 -2.43 17.92 5.32
N ILE A 342 -1.47 17.26 4.69
CA ILE A 342 -1.70 16.27 3.64
C ILE A 342 -0.80 15.07 3.84
N THR A 343 -1.10 14.00 3.12
CA THR A 343 -0.26 12.80 3.08
C THR A 343 0.95 12.98 2.17
N ALA A 344 1.98 12.16 2.37
CA ALA A 344 3.28 12.33 1.72
C ALA A 344 3.23 12.28 0.19
N GLU A 345 2.33 11.47 -0.35
CA GLU A 345 2.16 11.27 -1.79
C GLU A 345 1.15 12.25 -2.41
N HIS A 346 0.51 13.12 -1.62
CA HIS A 346 -0.46 14.07 -2.15
C HIS A 346 0.19 15.10 -3.07
N CYS A 347 -0.28 15.21 -4.32
CA CYS A 347 0.34 16.11 -5.28
C CYS A 347 -0.20 17.53 -5.16
N LEU A 348 0.74 18.46 -5.15
CA LEU A 348 0.51 19.87 -5.30
C LEU A 348 0.61 20.23 -6.78
N PHE A 349 -0.26 21.11 -7.26
CA PHE A 349 -0.22 21.60 -8.64
C PHE A 349 0.67 22.84 -8.72
N MET A 350 1.82 22.70 -9.39
CA MET A 350 2.83 23.76 -9.53
C MET A 350 3.34 23.80 -10.98
N ASP A 351 3.39 25.00 -11.55
CA ASP A 351 3.87 25.24 -12.92
C ASP A 351 3.27 24.29 -13.97
N GLY A 352 1.97 23.99 -13.83
CA GLY A 352 1.23 23.13 -14.77
C GLY A 352 1.40 21.63 -14.54
N ARG A 353 2.03 21.20 -13.44
CA ARG A 353 2.35 19.79 -13.16
C ARG A 353 1.96 19.40 -11.74
N PHE A 354 1.72 18.11 -11.55
CA PHE A 354 1.52 17.53 -10.22
C PHE A 354 2.86 17.10 -9.63
N VAL A 355 3.19 17.63 -8.45
CA VAL A 355 4.43 17.31 -7.72
C VAL A 355 4.07 16.74 -6.35
N PRO A 356 4.52 15.53 -5.99
CA PRO A 356 4.26 14.96 -4.68
C PRO A 356 4.86 15.79 -3.55
N ALA A 357 4.08 16.00 -2.49
CA ALA A 357 4.48 16.85 -1.37
C ALA A 357 5.78 16.40 -0.68
N ARG A 358 6.06 15.09 -0.59
CA ARG A 358 7.33 14.58 0.00
C ARG A 358 8.56 15.15 -0.67
N MET A 359 8.48 15.45 -1.97
CA MET A 359 9.64 15.89 -2.74
C MET A 359 9.99 17.36 -2.47
N LEU A 360 9.14 18.07 -1.72
CA LEU A 360 9.26 19.48 -1.37
C LEU A 360 9.58 19.69 0.11
N VAL A 361 9.75 18.60 0.88
CA VAL A 361 10.02 18.63 2.31
C VAL A 361 11.40 19.24 2.57
N ASN A 362 11.43 20.47 3.05
CA ASN A 362 12.67 21.20 3.36
C ASN A 362 13.02 21.19 4.86
N GLY A 363 12.22 20.50 5.68
CA GLY A 363 12.43 20.38 7.13
C GLY A 363 12.15 21.67 7.92
N SER A 364 11.63 22.72 7.29
CA SER A 364 11.37 24.02 7.91
C SER A 364 9.95 24.51 7.63
N SER A 365 9.64 24.98 6.43
CA SER A 365 8.29 25.40 6.04
C SER A 365 7.42 24.25 5.52
N ILE A 366 8.04 23.15 5.10
CA ILE A 366 7.39 21.91 4.69
C ILE A 366 8.10 20.74 5.38
N PHE A 367 7.41 20.00 6.24
CA PHE A 367 8.02 18.93 7.04
C PHE A 367 7.04 17.82 7.40
N TYR A 368 7.57 16.63 7.70
CA TYR A 368 6.81 15.54 8.28
C TYR A 368 6.42 15.88 9.72
N ASP A 369 5.13 15.93 10.00
CA ASP A 369 4.63 16.25 11.33
C ASP A 369 4.61 15.00 12.22
N ARG A 370 5.73 14.80 12.91
CA ARG A 370 5.92 13.68 13.86
C ARG A 370 5.07 13.77 15.12
N SER A 371 4.39 14.90 15.36
CA SER A 371 3.46 15.01 16.50
C SER A 371 2.15 14.25 16.28
N LEU A 372 1.83 13.94 15.02
CA LEU A 372 0.61 13.23 14.63
C LEU A 372 0.92 11.73 14.44
N THR A 373 0.62 10.93 15.46
CA THR A 373 0.83 9.47 15.43
C THR A 373 -0.38 8.68 14.96
N SER A 374 -1.56 9.30 14.95
CA SER A 374 -2.78 8.79 14.33
C SER A 374 -3.66 9.96 13.90
N TYR A 375 -4.31 9.83 12.75
CA TYR A 375 -5.14 10.88 12.18
C TYR A 375 -6.16 10.32 11.20
N GLU A 376 -7.21 11.10 10.96
CA GLU A 376 -8.19 10.81 9.90
C GLU A 376 -7.82 11.57 8.64
N TYR A 377 -8.04 10.92 7.51
CA TYR A 377 -7.77 11.46 6.20
C TYR A 377 -8.93 11.21 5.25
N PHE A 378 -9.07 12.11 4.29
CA PHE A 378 -10.23 12.25 3.43
C PHE A 378 -9.80 12.50 1.99
N HIS A 379 -10.68 12.15 1.05
CA HIS A 379 -10.54 12.56 -0.34
C HIS A 379 -11.89 12.79 -1.00
N VAL A 380 -11.90 13.62 -2.05
CA VAL A 380 -13.00 13.77 -2.98
C VAL A 380 -12.60 13.42 -4.41
N GLU A 381 -13.48 12.75 -5.14
CA GLU A 381 -13.33 12.45 -6.57
C GLU A 381 -14.35 13.24 -7.40
N THR A 382 -13.92 13.69 -8.57
CA THR A 382 -14.76 14.26 -9.62
C THR A 382 -14.78 13.33 -10.84
N ARG A 383 -15.78 13.46 -11.72
CA ARG A 383 -15.90 12.59 -12.91
C ARG A 383 -14.60 12.51 -13.74
N GLU A 384 -14.00 13.65 -14.01
CA GLU A 384 -12.66 13.77 -14.58
C GLU A 384 -11.69 14.07 -13.44
N HIS A 385 -10.46 13.56 -13.52
CA HIS A 385 -9.41 14.01 -12.59
C HIS A 385 -9.25 15.51 -12.76
N SER A 386 -9.21 16.25 -11.66
CA SER A 386 -9.30 17.71 -11.64
C SER A 386 -8.21 18.30 -10.74
N VAL A 387 -7.72 19.48 -11.11
CA VAL A 387 -7.01 20.35 -10.17
C VAL A 387 -8.06 21.04 -9.31
N ILE A 388 -7.94 20.96 -7.99
CA ILE A 388 -8.86 21.59 -7.03
C ILE A 388 -8.08 22.52 -6.10
N MET A 389 -8.77 23.32 -5.30
CA MET A 389 -8.14 24.22 -4.34
C MET A 389 -8.47 23.81 -2.91
N ALA A 390 -7.43 23.59 -2.11
CA ALA A 390 -7.48 23.23 -0.70
C ALA A 390 -6.58 24.18 0.11
N ASP A 391 -7.11 24.82 1.15
CA ASP A 391 -6.37 25.78 1.99
C ASP A 391 -5.66 26.90 1.18
N GLY A 392 -6.23 27.28 0.04
CA GLY A 392 -5.66 28.25 -0.90
C GLY A 392 -4.55 27.69 -1.82
N MET A 393 -4.17 26.43 -1.67
CA MET A 393 -3.21 25.74 -2.54
C MET A 393 -3.92 24.95 -3.64
N LEU A 394 -3.40 24.97 -4.86
CA LEU A 394 -3.89 24.10 -5.93
C LEU A 394 -3.31 22.69 -5.75
N THR A 395 -4.18 21.69 -5.77
CA THR A 395 -3.84 20.28 -5.54
C THR A 395 -4.65 19.38 -6.47
N GLU A 396 -4.45 18.06 -6.36
CA GLU A 396 -5.24 17.10 -7.11
C GLU A 396 -6.55 16.69 -6.41
N SER A 397 -7.57 16.39 -7.22
CA SER A 397 -8.72 15.56 -6.81
C SER A 397 -8.32 14.08 -6.77
N TYR A 398 -9.22 13.18 -6.37
CA TYR A 398 -8.88 11.76 -6.37
C TYR A 398 -8.74 11.22 -7.80
N LEU A 399 -7.64 10.52 -8.05
CA LEU A 399 -7.46 9.69 -9.24
C LEU A 399 -7.63 8.22 -8.83
N ASP A 400 -8.74 7.61 -9.26
CA ASP A 400 -8.99 6.19 -8.99
C ASP A 400 -8.10 5.30 -9.86
N THR A 401 -6.89 5.04 -9.37
CA THR A 401 -5.94 4.08 -9.95
C THR A 401 -6.15 2.67 -9.37
N GLY A 402 -7.37 2.33 -8.95
CA GLY A 402 -7.72 1.00 -8.42
C GLY A 402 -7.54 0.86 -6.91
N ASN A 403 -7.54 1.96 -6.16
CA ASN A 403 -7.32 2.06 -4.71
C ASN A 403 -8.57 2.56 -3.95
N ARG A 404 -9.67 2.84 -4.65
CA ARG A 404 -10.89 3.47 -4.08
C ARG A 404 -11.57 2.64 -3.00
N HIS A 405 -11.41 1.32 -3.05
CA HIS A 405 -11.92 0.35 -2.08
C HIS A 405 -11.26 0.44 -0.69
N THR A 406 -10.18 1.23 -0.55
CA THR A 406 -9.45 1.39 0.70
C THR A 406 -10.03 2.45 1.64
N PHE A 407 -11.14 3.10 1.28
CA PHE A 407 -11.76 4.23 1.99
C PHE A 407 -13.24 3.99 2.35
N ARG A 408 -13.71 4.53 3.48
CA ARG A 408 -15.12 4.57 3.88
C ARG A 408 -15.87 5.72 3.19
N GLN A 409 -17.12 5.54 2.76
CA GLN A 409 -17.93 6.58 2.10
C GLN A 409 -19.10 7.04 2.99
N ASP A 410 -19.44 8.33 2.98
CA ASP A 410 -20.59 8.88 3.70
C ASP A 410 -21.68 9.33 2.69
N GLY A 411 -22.93 8.85 2.82
CA GLY A 411 -24.09 9.37 2.07
C GLY A 411 -25.00 8.36 1.33
N LYS A 412 -26.28 8.74 1.13
CA LYS A 412 -27.40 7.93 0.59
C LYS A 412 -27.50 7.84 -0.94
N ILE A 413 -26.51 8.35 -1.69
CA ILE A 413 -26.53 8.35 -3.16
C ILE A 413 -25.26 7.71 -3.69
N LEU A 414 -25.46 6.78 -4.62
CA LEU A 414 -24.47 5.90 -5.20
C LEU A 414 -23.82 6.60 -6.37
N ALA A 415 -22.48 6.62 -6.40
CA ALA A 415 -21.79 6.88 -7.64
C ALA A 415 -21.61 5.60 -8.43
N ILE A 416 -22.28 5.56 -9.57
CA ILE A 416 -22.14 4.53 -10.60
C ILE A 416 -20.88 4.86 -11.41
N GLY A 417 -19.92 3.93 -11.41
CA GLY A 417 -18.84 3.84 -12.41
C GLY A 417 -17.60 4.68 -12.13
N GLY A 418 -16.48 4.00 -11.83
CA GLY A 418 -15.12 4.47 -12.06
C GLY A 418 -14.42 3.44 -12.95
N GLN A 419 -13.95 3.84 -14.13
CA GLN A 419 -12.97 3.02 -14.85
C GLN A 419 -11.62 3.16 -14.15
N HIS A 420 -10.83 2.08 -14.08
CA HIS A 420 -9.47 2.12 -13.57
C HIS A 420 -8.63 3.12 -14.39
N LYS A 421 -8.33 4.28 -13.81
CA LYS A 421 -7.58 5.36 -14.48
C LYS A 421 -6.08 5.15 -14.31
N SER A 422 -5.31 5.78 -15.18
CA SER A 422 -3.86 5.92 -15.05
C SER A 422 -3.49 7.41 -14.98
N TRP A 423 -2.22 7.72 -14.75
CA TRP A 423 -1.75 9.11 -14.83
C TRP A 423 -1.89 9.73 -16.23
N GLU A 424 -2.15 8.93 -17.26
CA GLU A 424 -2.52 9.44 -18.60
C GLU A 424 -3.91 10.10 -18.60
N ASP A 425 -4.77 9.75 -17.64
CA ASP A 425 -6.11 10.31 -17.45
C ASP A 425 -6.13 11.48 -16.44
N ALA A 426 -4.95 11.89 -15.95
CA ALA A 426 -4.84 12.94 -14.95
C ALA A 426 -5.05 14.34 -15.54
N ALA A 427 -5.58 15.28 -14.74
CA ALA A 427 -5.76 16.69 -15.12
C ALA A 427 -4.46 17.39 -15.58
N ALA A 428 -3.31 16.88 -15.12
CA ALA A 428 -1.98 17.36 -15.42
C ALA A 428 -0.99 16.19 -15.28
N PRO A 429 0.17 16.25 -15.96
CA PRO A 429 1.17 15.20 -15.82
C PRO A 429 1.79 15.22 -14.42
N LEU A 430 2.04 14.02 -13.89
CA LEU A 430 2.92 13.83 -12.73
C LEU A 430 4.36 14.19 -13.12
N GLU A 431 5.05 14.92 -12.26
CA GLU A 431 6.42 15.35 -12.47
C GLU A 431 7.28 15.09 -11.24
N VAL A 432 8.22 14.16 -11.41
CA VAL A 432 9.14 13.70 -10.36
C VAL A 432 10.60 13.86 -10.79
N SER A 433 10.87 14.46 -11.96
CA SER A 433 12.24 14.66 -12.39
C SER A 433 12.94 15.72 -11.54
N ARG A 434 14.16 15.41 -11.10
CA ARG A 434 15.01 16.33 -10.35
C ARG A 434 15.14 17.70 -11.04
N ALA A 435 15.25 17.72 -12.37
CA ALA A 435 15.41 18.93 -13.16
C ALA A 435 14.24 19.92 -12.99
N PHE A 436 13.04 19.42 -12.70
CA PHE A 436 11.85 20.24 -12.45
C PHE A 436 11.65 20.51 -10.95
N VAL A 437 11.78 19.49 -10.11
CA VAL A 437 11.42 19.58 -8.68
C VAL A 437 12.49 20.29 -7.85
N GLU A 438 13.78 20.13 -8.16
CA GLU A 438 14.86 20.77 -7.39
C GLU A 438 14.76 22.31 -7.44
N PRO A 439 14.55 22.97 -8.60
CA PRO A 439 14.31 24.42 -8.64
C PRO A 439 13.16 24.88 -7.75
N LEU A 440 12.02 24.17 -7.75
CA LEU A 440 10.86 24.49 -6.90
C LEU A 440 11.20 24.35 -5.42
N TYR A 441 11.85 23.24 -5.05
CA TYR A 441 12.34 23.00 -3.70
C TYR A 441 13.23 24.16 -3.22
N ARG A 442 14.20 24.59 -4.04
CA ARG A 442 15.14 25.68 -3.69
C ARG A 442 14.45 27.02 -3.53
N GLN A 443 13.42 27.30 -4.34
CA GLN A 443 12.62 28.52 -4.20
C GLN A 443 11.84 28.53 -2.88
N ILE A 444 11.22 27.41 -2.51
CA ILE A 444 10.47 27.25 -1.26
C ILE A 444 11.42 27.34 -0.05
N GLU A 445 12.59 26.69 -0.12
CA GLU A 445 13.63 26.75 0.90
C GLU A 445 14.14 28.18 1.13
N ALA A 446 14.44 28.93 0.06
CA ALA A 446 14.85 30.32 0.15
C ALA A 446 13.74 31.22 0.74
N ARG A 447 12.48 30.94 0.39
CA ARG A 447 11.31 31.63 0.94
C ARG A 447 11.14 31.37 2.44
N ALA A 448 11.33 30.13 2.89
CA ALA A 448 11.20 29.77 4.31
C ALA A 448 12.11 30.63 5.21
N LEU A 449 13.33 30.91 4.74
CA LEU A 449 14.33 31.73 5.46
C LEU A 449 13.95 33.21 5.58
N THR A 450 13.10 33.72 4.69
CA THR A 450 12.78 35.15 4.59
C THR A 450 11.40 35.49 5.12
N HIS A 451 10.41 34.61 4.94
CA HIS A 451 9.00 34.92 5.15
C HIS A 451 8.33 34.17 6.29
N CYS A 452 8.79 32.96 6.64
CA CYS A 452 8.11 32.16 7.66
C CYS A 452 8.53 32.52 9.10
N GLN A 453 9.39 33.53 9.30
CA GLN A 453 9.95 33.94 10.61
C GLN A 453 10.43 32.75 11.47
N LEU A 454 10.87 31.67 10.82
CA LEU A 454 11.36 30.49 11.52
C LEU A 454 12.70 30.85 12.16
N ASP A 455 12.80 30.59 13.46
CA ASP A 455 14.03 30.83 14.21
C ASP A 455 15.17 30.04 13.55
N LYS A 456 16.29 30.72 13.23
CA LYS A 456 17.45 30.08 12.58
C LYS A 456 17.98 28.88 13.38
N SER A 457 17.65 28.83 14.67
CA SER A 457 17.93 27.73 15.59
C SER A 457 17.21 26.42 15.23
N MET A 458 16.03 26.46 14.59
CA MET A 458 15.27 25.27 14.17
C MET A 458 15.62 24.79 12.76
N ALA A 459 16.17 25.66 11.90
CA ALA A 459 16.52 25.31 10.52
C ALA A 459 17.75 24.38 10.39
N SER A 460 18.45 24.04 11.49
CA SER A 460 19.68 23.25 11.42
C SER A 460 20.13 22.58 12.73
N THR A 461 19.23 21.94 13.50
CA THR A 461 19.68 21.13 14.66
C THR A 461 20.22 19.76 14.29
N GLY A 462 20.17 19.35 13.02
CA GLY A 462 20.89 18.16 12.54
C GLY A 462 22.22 18.57 11.95
N GLN A 463 23.34 18.04 12.46
CA GLN A 463 24.58 18.03 11.69
C GLN A 463 24.26 17.50 10.29
N THR A 464 24.59 18.25 9.24
CA THR A 464 24.48 17.73 7.88
C THR A 464 25.29 16.45 7.84
N PRO A 465 24.67 15.27 7.59
CA PRO A 465 25.39 14.02 7.58
C PRO A 465 26.55 14.14 6.60
N GLN A 466 27.75 13.73 7.01
CA GLN A 466 28.88 13.75 6.09
C GLN A 466 28.62 12.73 4.99
N ILE A 467 28.76 13.18 3.74
CA ILE A 467 28.55 12.38 2.54
C ILE A 467 29.88 12.05 1.86
N THR A 468 29.94 10.90 1.20
CA THR A 468 31.09 10.42 0.43
C THR A 468 30.63 9.76 -0.87
N GLU A 469 31.48 9.79 -1.89
CA GLU A 469 31.31 9.00 -3.11
C GLU A 469 32.05 7.65 -3.04
N ASP A 470 32.81 7.41 -1.97
CA ASP A 470 33.51 6.14 -1.76
C ASP A 470 32.53 5.05 -1.32
N PRO A 471 32.34 3.99 -2.12
CA PRO A 471 31.47 2.87 -1.76
C PRO A 471 32.05 1.94 -0.70
N ASP A 472 33.31 2.06 -0.27
CA ASP A 472 33.99 1.07 0.60
C ASP A 472 33.87 -0.36 0.04
N LEU A 473 34.21 -0.51 -1.24
CA LEU A 473 33.97 -1.74 -1.97
C LEU A 473 34.90 -2.87 -1.52
N HIS A 474 34.35 -3.96 -1.02
CA HIS A 474 35.07 -5.17 -0.65
C HIS A 474 34.22 -6.42 -0.87
N LEU A 475 34.83 -7.61 -0.83
CA LEU A 475 34.08 -8.87 -0.81
C LEU A 475 34.05 -9.45 0.60
N LEU A 476 32.93 -10.07 0.95
CA LEU A 476 32.81 -10.96 2.09
C LEU A 476 32.64 -12.39 1.57
N ALA A 477 33.62 -13.25 1.84
CA ALA A 477 33.57 -14.65 1.45
C ALA A 477 32.58 -15.45 2.30
N SER A 478 32.15 -16.61 1.80
CA SER A 478 31.20 -17.50 2.48
C SER A 478 31.68 -18.00 3.86
N ASP A 479 32.98 -17.97 4.12
CA ASP A 479 33.61 -18.33 5.40
C ASP A 479 33.78 -17.13 6.35
N GLY A 480 33.32 -15.94 5.95
CA GLY A 480 33.41 -14.70 6.72
C GLY A 480 34.69 -13.89 6.50
N GLN A 481 35.61 -14.33 5.63
CA GLN A 481 36.81 -13.56 5.32
C GLN A 481 36.49 -12.31 4.49
N VAL A 482 37.01 -11.15 4.89
CA VAL A 482 36.98 -9.92 4.10
C VAL A 482 38.12 -9.92 3.07
N ILE A 483 37.79 -9.72 1.81
CA ILE A 483 38.74 -9.67 0.69
C ILE A 483 38.69 -8.28 0.07
N TYR A 484 39.80 -7.55 0.17
CA TYR A 484 39.96 -6.22 -0.43
C TYR A 484 40.36 -6.29 -1.91
N PRO A 485 40.07 -5.24 -2.70
CA PRO A 485 40.51 -5.16 -4.09
C PRO A 485 42.03 -5.32 -4.20
N MET A 486 42.48 -6.24 -5.07
CA MET A 486 43.90 -6.36 -5.42
C MET A 486 44.32 -5.27 -6.42
N ARG A 487 43.38 -4.87 -7.30
CA ARG A 487 43.59 -3.83 -8.30
C ARG A 487 42.26 -3.17 -8.66
N GLN A 488 42.30 -1.86 -8.85
CA GLN A 488 41.17 -1.06 -9.30
C GLN A 488 41.59 -0.21 -10.51
N THR A 489 40.85 -0.30 -11.60
CA THR A 489 40.88 0.64 -12.73
C THR A 489 39.66 1.54 -12.66
N LYS A 490 39.47 2.43 -13.65
CA LYS A 490 38.34 3.36 -13.68
C LYS A 490 36.97 2.65 -13.71
N ASP A 491 36.92 1.47 -14.32
CA ASP A 491 35.70 0.73 -14.65
C ASP A 491 35.67 -0.70 -14.07
N ARG A 492 36.82 -1.27 -13.65
CA ARG A 492 36.91 -2.64 -13.17
C ARG A 492 37.64 -2.77 -11.85
N VAL A 493 37.16 -3.67 -11.02
CA VAL A 493 37.75 -4.02 -9.73
C VAL A 493 38.07 -5.50 -9.72
N LEU A 494 39.30 -5.84 -9.37
CA LEU A 494 39.80 -7.21 -9.36
C LEU A 494 40.03 -7.69 -7.93
N PHE A 495 39.48 -8.85 -7.62
CA PHE A 495 39.62 -9.53 -6.33
C PHE A 495 40.28 -10.89 -6.51
N MET A 496 41.15 -11.26 -5.58
CA MET A 496 41.74 -12.60 -5.54
C MET A 496 40.91 -13.47 -4.60
N ILE A 497 40.31 -14.53 -5.12
CA ILE A 497 39.42 -15.42 -4.39
C ILE A 497 40.20 -16.65 -3.90
N PRO A 498 40.27 -16.91 -2.58
CA PRO A 498 40.90 -18.09 -2.02
C PRO A 498 40.28 -19.41 -2.52
N PRO A 499 40.99 -20.53 -2.43
CA PRO A 499 40.43 -21.85 -2.68
C PRO A 499 39.28 -22.18 -1.71
N GLY A 500 38.30 -22.96 -2.17
CA GLY A 500 37.21 -23.45 -1.33
C GLY A 500 36.04 -22.47 -1.10
N ILE A 501 36.10 -21.26 -1.68
CA ILE A 501 35.00 -20.29 -1.63
C ILE A 501 34.07 -20.49 -2.81
N SER A 502 32.82 -20.89 -2.57
CA SER A 502 31.79 -21.13 -3.58
C SER A 502 30.90 -19.92 -3.87
N SER A 503 30.88 -18.94 -2.98
CA SER A 503 30.17 -17.67 -3.17
C SER A 503 30.82 -16.54 -2.38
N VAL A 504 30.62 -15.32 -2.86
CA VAL A 504 31.07 -14.09 -2.19
C VAL A 504 29.94 -13.08 -2.19
N ARG A 505 29.95 -12.14 -1.24
CA ARG A 505 29.09 -10.96 -1.27
C ARG A 505 29.90 -9.73 -1.61
N LEU A 506 29.44 -8.97 -2.60
CA LEU A 506 29.94 -7.64 -2.93
C LEU A 506 29.36 -6.63 -1.93
N MET A 507 30.21 -6.23 -1.00
CA MET A 507 29.89 -5.29 0.05
C MET A 507 30.20 -3.87 -0.41
N SER A 508 29.26 -2.97 -0.18
CA SER A 508 29.45 -1.53 -0.34
C SER A 508 28.59 -0.77 0.66
N ARG A 509 28.91 0.48 0.91
CA ARG A 509 27.95 1.45 1.44
C ARG A 509 26.71 1.45 0.54
N ALA A 510 25.56 1.68 1.16
CA ALA A 510 24.29 1.82 0.46
C ALA A 510 23.47 2.94 1.12
N SER A 511 22.77 3.68 0.29
CA SER A 511 21.99 4.85 0.69
C SER A 511 20.85 5.07 -0.29
N ARG A 512 19.81 5.79 0.14
CA ARG A 512 18.75 6.22 -0.76
C ARG A 512 19.14 7.57 -1.38
N PRO A 513 19.10 7.73 -2.72
CA PRO A 513 19.34 9.02 -3.36
C PRO A 513 18.50 10.17 -2.78
N CYS A 514 17.25 9.90 -2.39
CA CYS A 514 16.38 10.87 -1.72
C CYS A 514 16.92 11.39 -0.38
N ASP A 515 17.79 10.64 0.30
CA ASP A 515 18.37 11.02 1.59
C ASP A 515 19.72 11.74 1.44
N THR A 516 20.51 11.37 0.43
CA THR A 516 21.89 11.87 0.26
C THR A 516 22.02 13.00 -0.74
N ILE A 517 21.18 13.02 -1.78
CA ILE A 517 21.11 14.12 -2.75
C ILE A 517 20.08 15.15 -2.30
N GLY A 518 18.91 14.67 -1.86
CA GLY A 518 17.83 15.48 -1.31
C GLY A 518 16.43 14.95 -1.66
N PRO A 519 15.39 15.44 -0.97
CA PRO A 519 14.02 14.93 -1.08
C PRO A 519 13.41 15.13 -2.47
N PHE A 520 13.92 16.09 -3.25
CA PHE A 520 13.55 16.33 -4.65
C PHE A 520 14.01 15.24 -5.64
N VAL A 521 14.59 14.14 -5.14
CA VAL A 521 14.90 12.92 -5.90
C VAL A 521 13.91 11.82 -5.52
N ASP A 522 13.21 11.25 -6.50
CA ASP A 522 12.18 10.23 -6.27
C ASP A 522 12.74 8.82 -5.99
N ASP A 523 13.98 8.54 -6.39
CA ASP A 523 14.57 7.22 -6.16
C ASP A 523 14.81 6.99 -4.66
N ARG A 524 13.93 6.16 -4.07
CA ARG A 524 13.92 5.76 -2.66
C ARG A 524 14.58 4.41 -2.41
N ARG A 525 15.22 3.80 -3.43
CA ARG A 525 15.88 2.51 -3.28
C ARG A 525 17.20 2.68 -2.53
N ALA A 526 17.54 1.74 -1.66
CA ALA A 526 18.88 1.68 -1.08
C ALA A 526 19.85 1.15 -2.15
N LEU A 527 20.68 2.03 -2.71
CA LEU A 527 21.58 1.72 -3.82
C LEU A 527 23.03 1.68 -3.33
N GLY A 528 23.67 0.53 -3.57
CA GLY A 528 25.09 0.32 -3.39
C GLY A 528 25.87 0.75 -4.62
N VAL A 529 26.30 -0.19 -5.46
CA VAL A 529 27.03 0.07 -6.71
C VAL A 529 26.30 -0.52 -7.92
N LEU A 530 26.37 0.14 -9.07
CA LEU A 530 25.82 -0.36 -10.33
C LEU A 530 26.84 -1.27 -11.00
N VAL A 531 26.51 -2.56 -11.09
CA VAL A 531 27.42 -3.56 -11.63
C VAL A 531 27.02 -3.92 -13.06
N GLY A 532 28.02 -3.97 -13.94
CA GLY A 532 27.93 -4.49 -15.31
C GLY A 532 28.43 -5.93 -15.36
N ASP A 533 29.41 -6.23 -16.22
CA ASP A 533 29.94 -7.59 -16.38
C ASP A 533 30.71 -8.06 -15.13
N ILE A 534 30.47 -9.32 -14.74
CA ILE A 534 31.24 -10.05 -13.73
C ILE A 534 31.91 -11.23 -14.42
N VAL A 535 33.24 -11.27 -14.40
CA VAL A 535 34.04 -12.32 -15.04
C VAL A 535 34.91 -13.00 -14.00
N PHE A 536 34.81 -14.32 -13.92
CA PHE A 536 35.58 -15.14 -13.00
C PHE A 536 36.61 -15.98 -13.76
N PHE A 537 37.87 -15.86 -13.36
CA PHE A 537 38.99 -16.62 -13.91
C PHE A 537 39.43 -17.66 -12.88
N ASP A 538 39.21 -18.94 -13.14
CA ASP A 538 39.58 -20.04 -12.23
C ASP A 538 40.10 -21.25 -13.01
N SER A 539 41.22 -21.82 -12.55
CA SER A 539 41.75 -23.09 -13.05
C SER A 539 41.97 -23.14 -14.57
N GLY A 540 42.31 -22.00 -15.17
CA GLY A 540 42.52 -21.84 -16.61
C GLY A 540 41.25 -21.59 -17.43
N ASN A 541 40.09 -21.56 -16.79
CA ASN A 541 38.80 -21.21 -17.41
C ASN A 541 38.44 -19.76 -17.13
N THR A 542 37.69 -19.17 -18.05
CA THR A 542 37.03 -17.88 -17.89
C THR A 542 35.53 -18.12 -17.93
N THR A 543 34.82 -17.65 -16.92
CA THR A 543 33.36 -17.78 -16.79
C THR A 543 32.74 -16.41 -16.61
N ASP A 544 31.81 -16.06 -17.49
CA ASP A 544 30.96 -14.90 -17.30
C ASP A 544 29.85 -15.27 -16.31
N LEU A 545 29.78 -14.53 -15.20
CA LEU A 545 28.77 -14.74 -14.17
C LEU A 545 27.60 -13.80 -14.45
N GLU A 546 26.52 -14.34 -15.01
CA GLU A 546 25.34 -13.56 -15.41
C GLU A 546 24.18 -13.65 -14.42
N ALA A 547 24.37 -14.35 -13.28
CA ALA A 547 23.31 -14.57 -12.30
C ALA A 547 22.66 -13.26 -11.81
N HIS A 548 23.41 -12.15 -11.74
CA HIS A 548 22.85 -10.84 -11.39
C HIS A 548 22.06 -10.20 -12.54
N LEU A 549 22.36 -10.52 -13.81
CA LEU A 549 21.63 -10.01 -14.97
C LEU A 549 20.33 -10.77 -15.26
N GLU A 550 20.17 -11.97 -14.72
CA GLU A 550 18.93 -12.73 -14.84
C GLU A 550 17.75 -12.01 -14.18
N HIS A 551 16.55 -12.18 -14.75
CA HIS A 551 15.31 -11.66 -14.17
C HIS A 551 14.94 -12.34 -12.84
N GLN A 552 15.66 -13.40 -12.45
CA GLN A 552 15.50 -14.03 -11.17
C GLN A 552 16.02 -13.12 -10.04
N PRO A 553 15.34 -13.08 -8.89
CA PRO A 553 15.82 -12.35 -7.73
C PRO A 553 17.11 -12.97 -7.19
N LEU A 554 18.09 -12.12 -6.90
CA LEU A 554 19.37 -12.52 -6.32
C LEU A 554 19.59 -11.69 -5.05
N ASP A 555 19.96 -12.36 -3.95
CA ASP A 555 20.11 -11.73 -2.63
C ASP A 555 21.14 -10.58 -2.69
N GLY A 556 20.78 -9.41 -2.17
CA GLY A 556 21.62 -8.22 -2.15
C GLY A 556 21.65 -7.42 -3.45
N TRP A 557 20.73 -7.70 -4.38
CA TRP A 557 20.57 -7.00 -5.64
C TRP A 557 19.18 -6.37 -5.78
N ALA A 558 19.13 -5.16 -6.34
CA ALA A 558 17.89 -4.46 -6.69
C ALA A 558 17.17 -5.15 -7.88
N GLY A 559 16.15 -4.55 -8.49
CA GLY A 559 15.65 -5.01 -9.79
C GLY A 559 16.68 -4.77 -10.91
N PRO A 560 16.73 -5.59 -11.99
CA PRO A 560 17.57 -5.29 -13.15
C PRO A 560 17.21 -3.93 -13.75
N GLU A 561 18.19 -3.06 -13.96
CA GLU A 561 17.99 -1.76 -14.62
C GLU A 561 17.78 -1.95 -16.12
N ASN A 562 18.55 -2.88 -16.70
CA ASN A 562 18.38 -3.40 -18.05
C ASN A 562 19.11 -4.76 -18.15
N ALA A 563 19.15 -5.32 -19.37
CA ALA A 563 19.78 -6.62 -19.62
C ALA A 563 21.30 -6.68 -19.34
N ARG A 564 21.97 -5.56 -19.05
CA ARG A 564 23.42 -5.48 -18.90
C ARG A 564 23.91 -4.89 -17.57
N CYS A 565 23.01 -4.45 -16.70
CA CYS A 565 23.42 -3.95 -15.38
C CYS A 565 22.35 -4.02 -14.31
N ARG A 566 22.82 -4.05 -13.06
CA ARG A 566 21.97 -4.13 -11.87
C ARG A 566 22.65 -3.48 -10.66
N TRP A 567 21.89 -2.72 -9.89
CA TRP A 567 22.37 -2.16 -8.62
C TRP A 567 22.43 -3.23 -7.53
N THR A 568 23.45 -3.17 -6.69
CA THR A 568 23.45 -3.86 -5.39
C THR A 568 22.65 -3.06 -4.37
N THR A 569 22.19 -3.72 -3.30
CA THR A 569 21.60 -3.09 -2.10
C THR A 569 22.62 -2.96 -0.96
N GLY A 570 23.92 -3.00 -1.28
CA GLY A 570 25.05 -2.92 -0.34
C GLY A 570 25.68 -4.27 0.05
N ASN A 571 25.09 -5.41 -0.34
CA ASN A 571 25.59 -6.74 0.04
C ASN A 571 25.30 -7.85 -1.01
N GLY A 572 25.51 -7.55 -2.29
CA GLY A 572 25.13 -8.38 -3.44
C GLY A 572 25.81 -9.75 -3.50
N LEU A 573 25.04 -10.84 -3.47
CA LEU A 573 25.55 -12.21 -3.61
C LEU A 573 26.06 -12.48 -5.03
N ILE A 574 27.26 -13.04 -5.15
CA ILE A 574 27.86 -13.51 -6.39
C ILE A 574 28.15 -15.00 -6.23
N PRO A 575 27.36 -15.89 -6.86
CA PRO A 575 27.66 -17.32 -6.87
C PRO A 575 28.83 -17.59 -7.81
N LEU A 576 29.87 -18.28 -7.32
CA LEU A 576 31.04 -18.66 -8.12
C LEU A 576 30.93 -20.08 -8.70
N GLY A 577 29.97 -20.87 -8.22
CA GLY A 577 29.75 -22.25 -8.64
C GLY A 577 30.70 -23.26 -7.98
N GLU A 578 30.73 -24.48 -8.52
CA GLU A 578 31.69 -25.51 -8.09
C GLU A 578 33.09 -25.18 -8.59
N ARG A 579 34.08 -25.27 -7.69
CA ARG A 579 35.48 -24.92 -7.96
C ARG A 579 36.41 -26.07 -7.63
N ALA A 580 37.52 -26.18 -8.36
CA ALA A 580 38.54 -27.17 -8.07
C ALA A 580 39.17 -26.89 -6.68
N PRO A 581 39.33 -27.93 -5.84
CA PRO A 581 39.97 -27.76 -4.55
C PRO A 581 41.41 -27.27 -4.74
N LEU A 582 41.84 -26.29 -3.93
CA LEU A 582 43.20 -25.72 -3.86
C LEU A 582 43.60 -24.69 -4.95
N HIS A 583 42.68 -24.22 -5.81
CA HIS A 583 42.97 -23.19 -6.80
C HIS A 583 42.52 -21.78 -6.38
N PHE A 584 43.38 -20.78 -6.62
CA PHE A 584 43.00 -19.36 -6.50
C PHE A 584 42.28 -18.91 -7.77
N GLY A 585 41.22 -18.11 -7.58
CA GLY A 585 40.51 -17.48 -8.68
C GLY A 585 40.71 -15.97 -8.70
N VAL A 586 40.48 -15.33 -9.83
CA VAL A 586 40.42 -13.87 -9.94
C VAL A 586 39.01 -13.47 -10.37
N LEU A 587 38.34 -12.64 -9.57
CA LEU A 587 37.04 -12.09 -9.89
C LEU A 587 37.20 -10.65 -10.39
N SER A 588 36.78 -10.38 -11.62
CA SER A 588 36.75 -9.06 -12.23
C SER A 588 35.32 -8.55 -12.27
N ILE A 589 35.05 -7.43 -11.61
CA ILE A 589 33.72 -6.82 -11.53
C ILE A 589 33.76 -5.45 -12.22
N THR A 590 32.86 -5.22 -13.16
CA THR A 590 32.71 -3.92 -13.83
C THR A 590 31.78 -3.01 -13.03
N ILE A 591 32.27 -1.88 -12.52
CA ILE A 591 31.48 -0.88 -11.80
C ILE A 591 31.14 0.26 -12.76
N LEU A 592 29.87 0.40 -13.10
CA LEU A 592 29.38 1.37 -14.08
C LEU A 592 29.03 2.72 -13.43
N ALA A 593 28.57 2.69 -12.18
CA ALA A 593 28.23 3.89 -11.41
C ALA A 593 28.29 3.60 -9.90
N THR A 594 28.57 4.64 -9.13
CA THR A 594 28.44 4.69 -7.67
C THR A 594 27.34 5.70 -7.29
N ASN A 595 26.94 5.69 -6.02
CA ASN A 595 26.00 6.64 -5.45
C ASN A 595 26.73 7.57 -4.45
N THR A 596 26.01 8.50 -3.84
CA THR A 596 26.47 9.28 -2.69
C THR A 596 26.00 8.60 -1.41
N TYR A 597 26.93 8.33 -0.48
CA TYR A 597 26.69 7.56 0.76
C TYR A 597 26.94 8.41 2.00
N PHE A 598 26.39 8.03 3.15
CA PHE A 598 26.76 8.60 4.44
C PHE A 598 28.08 7.99 4.94
N THR A 599 28.95 8.80 5.56
CA THR A 599 30.26 8.35 6.09
C THR A 599 30.19 7.79 7.52
N ASP A 600 29.09 8.04 8.24
CA ASP A 600 28.91 7.55 9.60
C ASP A 600 28.15 6.21 9.59
N THR A 601 28.89 5.12 9.75
CA THR A 601 28.34 3.83 10.16
C THR A 601 27.81 3.93 11.59
N VAL A 602 26.58 4.42 11.75
CA VAL A 602 25.79 4.08 12.93
C VAL A 602 25.23 2.69 12.64
N LEU A 603 25.83 1.68 13.27
CA LEU A 603 25.24 0.34 13.36
C LEU A 603 23.78 0.49 13.84
N PRO A 604 22.81 -0.34 13.37
CA PRO A 604 21.38 -0.14 13.63
C PRO A 604 20.92 -0.15 15.10
N GLU A 605 21.81 -0.31 16.08
CA GLU A 605 21.46 -0.39 17.50
C GLU A 605 21.55 0.95 18.26
N GLU A 606 22.16 2.01 17.70
CA GLU A 606 22.41 3.26 18.46
C GLU A 606 21.47 4.45 18.14
N GLN A 607 20.40 4.27 17.37
CA GLN A 607 19.35 5.30 17.27
C GLN A 607 18.35 5.28 18.45
N THR A 608 18.28 4.18 19.20
CA THR A 608 17.35 4.05 20.34
C THR A 608 17.89 4.72 21.61
N ALA A 609 19.20 4.95 21.73
CA ALA A 609 19.82 5.43 22.97
C ALA A 609 20.08 6.96 23.03
N ARG A 610 19.94 7.69 21.91
CA ARG A 610 20.12 9.16 21.88
C ARG A 610 18.82 9.97 21.84
N ARG A 611 17.67 9.33 22.02
CA ARG A 611 16.34 9.97 22.02
C ARG A 611 15.47 9.52 23.20
N ALA A 612 16.09 9.24 24.34
CA ALA A 612 15.42 9.16 25.64
C ALA A 612 15.35 10.54 26.28
#